data_AF-A0ABD0PYX0-F1
#
_entry.id   AF-A0ABD0PYX0-F1
#
_cell.length_a   1.000
_cell.length_b   1.000
_cell.length_c   1.000
_cell.angle_alpha   90.00
_cell.angle_beta   90.00
_cell.angle_gamma   90.00
#
_symmetry.space_group_name_H-M   'P 1'
#
loop_
_entity.id
_entity.type
_entity.pdbx_description
1 polymer ?
#
loop_
_entity_poly.entity_id
_entity_poly.type
_entity_poly.pdbx_seq_one_letter_code
_entity_poly.pdbx_strand_id
1 'polypeptide(L)'
;NLSGKLSEFGLIVPFSTDARGRASPTGRKRVPRGAPVTPHTALNGQQLFFNVTVFGKELHLRLRANRRLVAPGAFVQWQEDFEEQAKERMLGDCVFTGDVTDMPRASVAISNCDGL
;
A
#
# COMPACT_ATOMS: atom_id res chain seq x y z
N ASN A 1 -13.38 13.58 19.66
CA ASN A 1 -13.69 12.16 19.93
C ASN A 1 -13.22 11.33 18.73
N LEU A 2 -11.93 10.96 18.67
CA LEU A 2 -11.32 10.25 17.52
C LEU A 2 -11.84 8.81 17.34
N SER A 3 -12.48 8.25 18.38
CA SER A 3 -13.02 6.88 18.39
C SER A 3 -14.09 6.66 17.31
N GLY A 4 -14.86 7.68 16.95
CA GLY A 4 -15.88 7.59 15.89
C GLY A 4 -15.35 7.75 14.46
N LYS A 5 -14.13 8.26 14.26
CA LYS A 5 -13.46 8.34 12.94
C LYS A 5 -12.60 7.13 12.64
N LEU A 6 -12.05 6.48 13.67
CA LEU A 6 -11.26 5.26 13.52
C LEU A 6 -12.12 4.00 13.29
N SER A 7 -13.42 4.04 13.59
CA SER A 7 -14.34 2.92 13.28
C SER A 7 -14.50 2.65 11.78
N GLU A 8 -14.14 3.61 10.92
CA GLU A 8 -14.16 3.47 9.46
C GLU A 8 -12.92 2.74 8.91
N PHE A 9 -11.85 2.64 9.70
CA PHE A 9 -10.57 2.06 9.27
C PHE A 9 -10.27 0.76 10.02
N GLY A 10 -9.98 -0.31 9.27
CA GLY A 10 -9.59 -1.61 9.82
C GLY A 10 -8.09 -1.86 9.70
N LEU A 11 -7.49 -2.50 10.71
CA LEU A 11 -6.12 -3.04 10.61
C LEU A 11 -6.14 -4.36 9.84
N ILE A 12 -5.39 -4.43 8.74
CA ILE A 12 -5.33 -5.58 7.84
C ILE A 12 -3.86 -5.93 7.60
N VAL A 13 -3.54 -7.22 7.65
CA VAL A 13 -2.18 -7.73 7.33
C VAL A 13 -2.21 -8.31 5.92
N PRO A 14 -1.50 -7.73 4.94
CA PRO A 14 -1.44 -8.25 3.58
C PRO A 14 -0.50 -9.46 3.47
N PHE A 15 -0.85 -10.44 2.63
CA PHE A 15 -0.02 -11.60 2.33
C PHE A 15 0.51 -11.51 0.90
N SER A 16 1.84 -11.53 0.71
CA SER A 16 2.44 -11.53 -0.63
C SER A 16 2.20 -12.86 -1.35
N THR A 17 1.76 -12.79 -2.59
CA THR A 17 1.37 -13.94 -3.41
C THR A 17 1.97 -13.90 -4.81
N ASP A 18 1.78 -14.97 -5.59
CA ASP A 18 1.98 -14.98 -7.04
C ASP A 18 0.73 -14.45 -7.77
N ALA A 19 0.77 -14.38 -9.10
CA ALA A 19 -0.35 -13.94 -9.94
C ALA A 19 -1.62 -14.82 -9.85
N ARG A 20 -1.54 -15.96 -9.15
CA ARG A 20 -2.64 -16.92 -8.96
C ARG A 20 -3.09 -16.98 -7.50
N GLY A 21 -2.65 -16.04 -6.66
CA GLY A 21 -3.02 -15.98 -5.24
C GLY A 21 -2.32 -17.00 -4.34
N ARG A 22 -1.29 -17.70 -4.84
CA ARG A 22 -0.54 -18.66 -4.00
C ARG A 22 0.56 -17.96 -3.24
N ALA A 23 0.82 -18.41 -2.01
CA ALA A 23 1.89 -17.87 -1.18
C ALA A 23 3.23 -17.92 -1.94
N SER A 24 3.86 -16.77 -2.12
CA SER A 24 5.14 -16.71 -2.84
C SER A 24 6.27 -17.16 -1.91
N PRO A 25 7.07 -18.18 -2.29
CA PRO A 25 8.17 -18.68 -1.46
C PRO A 25 9.29 -17.64 -1.27
N THR A 26 9.32 -16.57 -2.08
CA THR A 26 10.26 -15.45 -1.92
C THR A 26 9.87 -14.47 -0.79
N GLY A 27 8.67 -14.59 -0.22
CA GLY A 27 8.13 -13.70 0.82
C GLY A 27 8.67 -13.90 2.24
N ARG A 28 9.63 -14.80 2.47
CA ARG A 28 10.22 -15.03 3.80
C ARG A 28 11.20 -13.95 4.27
N LYS A 29 11.55 -12.96 3.44
CA LYS A 29 12.31 -11.80 3.92
C LYS A 29 11.34 -10.83 4.57
N ARG A 30 11.10 -11.01 5.88
CA ARG A 30 10.65 -9.93 6.75
C ARG A 30 11.66 -8.80 6.56
N VAL A 31 11.28 -7.75 5.82
CA VAL A 31 12.13 -6.57 5.70
C VAL A 31 11.98 -5.82 7.03
N PRO A 32 13.08 -5.59 7.78
CA PRO A 32 13.02 -4.82 9.00
C PRO A 32 12.42 -3.43 8.74
N ARG A 33 11.59 -2.91 9.66
CA ARG A 33 11.28 -1.48 9.74
C ARG A 33 12.62 -0.73 9.83
N GLY A 34 13.04 -0.10 8.73
CA GLY A 34 14.30 0.65 8.65
C GLY A 34 15.43 0.01 7.84
N ALA A 35 15.26 -1.18 7.25
CA ALA A 35 16.17 -1.58 6.18
C ALA A 35 15.85 -0.73 4.93
N PRO A 36 16.85 -0.22 4.19
CA PRO A 36 16.59 0.36 2.89
C PRO A 36 15.94 -0.73 2.05
N VAL A 37 14.62 -0.63 1.85
CA VAL A 37 13.96 -1.36 0.78
C VAL A 37 14.72 -0.88 -0.43
N THR A 38 15.58 -1.72 -1.00
CA THR A 38 16.26 -1.38 -2.23
C THR A 38 15.14 -1.06 -3.22
N PRO A 39 14.99 0.20 -3.68
CA PRO A 39 13.91 0.57 -4.59
C PRO A 39 14.08 -0.14 -5.95
N HIS A 40 15.21 -0.80 -6.14
CA HIS A 40 15.73 -1.23 -7.43
C HIS A 40 15.05 -2.46 -8.05
N THR A 41 14.22 -3.22 -7.31
CA THR A 41 13.50 -4.36 -7.91
C THR A 41 12.04 -4.06 -8.30
N ALA A 42 11.44 -2.98 -7.78
CA ALA A 42 10.05 -2.61 -8.09
C ALA A 42 9.91 -1.64 -9.28
N LEU A 43 11.04 -1.23 -9.88
CA LEU A 43 11.08 -0.17 -10.89
C LEU A 43 10.91 -0.66 -12.34
N ASN A 44 10.98 -1.97 -12.59
CA ASN A 44 10.93 -2.54 -13.94
C ASN A 44 9.64 -3.32 -14.21
N GLY A 45 8.50 -2.62 -14.25
CA GLY A 45 7.23 -3.16 -14.78
C GLY A 45 6.68 -4.43 -14.08
N GLN A 46 7.27 -4.85 -12.97
CA GLN A 46 6.85 -6.03 -12.24
C GLN A 46 5.55 -5.75 -11.49
N GLN A 47 4.60 -6.64 -11.70
CA GLN A 47 3.31 -6.63 -11.04
C GLN A 47 3.49 -7.22 -9.64
N LEU A 48 2.91 -6.57 -8.63
CA LEU A 48 2.89 -7.08 -7.26
C LEU A 48 1.53 -7.71 -6.99
N PHE A 49 1.53 -8.77 -6.19
CA PHE A 49 0.33 -9.52 -5.87
C PHE A 49 0.22 -9.70 -4.36
N PHE A 50 -0.97 -9.41 -3.83
CA PHE A 50 -1.26 -9.53 -2.41
C PHE A 50 -2.65 -10.08 -2.18
N ASN A 51 -2.82 -10.87 -1.11
CA ASN A 51 -4.13 -11.14 -0.55
C ASN A 51 -4.36 -10.23 0.66
N VAL A 52 -5.57 -9.68 0.74
CA VAL A 52 -6.04 -8.92 1.90
C VAL A 52 -7.40 -9.45 2.33
N THR A 53 -7.67 -9.45 3.62
CA THR A 53 -8.98 -9.85 4.16
C THR A 53 -9.68 -8.62 4.71
N VAL A 54 -10.75 -8.18 4.05
CA VAL A 54 -11.53 -7.00 4.43
C VAL A 54 -13.00 -7.39 4.50
N PHE A 55 -13.70 -7.01 5.57
CA PHE A 55 -15.11 -7.37 5.80
C PHE A 55 -15.41 -8.87 5.65
N GLY A 56 -14.47 -9.74 6.07
CA GLY A 56 -14.59 -11.19 5.96
C GLY A 56 -14.44 -11.75 4.54
N LYS A 57 -14.04 -10.93 3.56
CA LYS A 57 -13.76 -11.35 2.19
C LYS A 57 -12.26 -11.29 1.91
N GLU A 58 -11.71 -12.38 1.38
CA GLU A 58 -10.35 -12.39 0.87
C GLU A 58 -10.33 -11.83 -0.56
N LEU A 59 -9.47 -10.84 -0.79
CA LEU A 59 -9.34 -10.14 -2.07
C LEU A 59 -7.92 -10.30 -2.59
N HIS A 60 -7.79 -10.80 -3.82
CA HIS A 60 -6.51 -10.92 -4.51
C HIS A 60 -6.24 -9.67 -5.36
N LEU A 61 -5.28 -8.86 -4.91
CA LEU A 61 -4.90 -7.59 -5.49
C LEU A 61 -3.81 -7.77 -6.54
N ARG A 62 -3.95 -7.12 -7.70
CA ARG A 62 -2.94 -7.07 -8.75
C ARG A 62 -2.48 -5.63 -8.95
N LEU A 63 -1.27 -5.33 -8.52
CA LEU A 63 -0.77 -3.95 -8.37
C LEU A 63 0.36 -3.64 -9.34
N ARG A 64 0.44 -2.37 -9.75
CA ARG A 64 1.55 -1.79 -10.52
C ARG A 64 1.95 -0.45 -9.92
N ALA A 65 3.24 -0.11 -10.00
CA ALA A 65 3.73 1.19 -9.55
C ALA A 65 3.01 2.33 -10.30
N ASN A 66 2.62 3.37 -9.57
CA ASN A 66 1.90 4.52 -10.11
C ASN A 66 2.52 5.83 -9.61
N ARG A 67 3.27 6.50 -10.50
CA ARG A 67 3.90 7.80 -10.26
C ARG A 67 3.03 9.01 -10.59
N ARG A 68 1.77 8.80 -10.96
CA ARG A 68 0.82 9.85 -11.37
C ARG A 68 -0.26 10.10 -10.33
N LEU A 69 -0.43 9.20 -9.37
CA LEU A 69 -1.47 9.35 -8.35
C LEU A 69 -1.16 10.50 -7.38
N VAL A 70 0.12 10.80 -7.16
CA VAL A 70 0.57 11.91 -6.34
C VAL A 70 0.93 13.09 -7.24
N ALA A 71 0.33 14.24 -6.98
CA ALA A 71 0.64 15.46 -7.72
C ALA A 71 2.10 15.89 -7.47
N PRO A 72 2.84 16.36 -8.50
CA PRO A 72 4.18 16.89 -8.31
C PRO A 72 4.19 18.01 -7.28
N GLY A 73 5.01 17.85 -6.23
CA GLY A 73 5.09 18.85 -5.15
C GLY A 73 4.00 18.72 -4.08
N ALA A 74 3.24 17.63 -4.03
CA ALA A 74 2.34 17.33 -2.92
C ALA A 74 3.10 17.15 -1.60
N PHE A 75 2.44 17.47 -0.49
CA PHE A 75 2.95 17.34 0.87
C PHE A 75 1.94 16.58 1.74
N VAL A 76 2.45 15.76 2.66
CA VAL A 76 1.69 15.20 3.79
C VAL A 76 1.87 16.14 4.98
N GLN A 77 0.78 16.40 5.71
CA GLN A 77 0.78 17.22 6.91
C GLN A 77 0.19 16.40 8.05
N TRP A 78 0.97 16.19 9.10
CA TRP A 78 0.53 15.54 10.32
C TRP A 78 -0.02 16.60 11.27
N GLN A 79 -1.27 16.43 11.68
CA GLN A 79 -1.90 17.32 12.65
C GLN A 79 -2.29 16.55 13.91
N GLU A 80 -1.93 17.09 15.05
CA GLU A 80 -2.33 16.62 16.37
C GLU A 80 -2.89 17.82 17.13
N ASP A 81 -4.05 17.66 17.77
CA ASP A 81 -4.75 18.75 18.47
C ASP A 81 -4.96 20.02 17.64
N PHE A 82 -5.13 19.85 16.32
CA PHE A 82 -5.29 20.92 15.32
C PHE A 82 -4.04 21.79 15.09
N GLU A 83 -2.89 21.40 15.64
CA GLU A 83 -1.59 22.01 15.38
C GLU A 83 -0.81 21.20 14.35
N GLU A 84 -0.09 21.88 13.46
CA GLU A 84 0.81 21.24 12.48
C GLU A 84 2.05 20.70 13.19
N GLN A 85 2.20 19.38 13.21
CA GLN A 85 3.34 18.72 13.84
C GLN A 85 4.49 18.45 12.87
N ALA A 86 4.16 18.07 11.64
CA ALA A 86 5.17 17.76 10.64
C ALA A 86 4.61 17.93 9.22
N LYS A 87 5.50 18.31 8.31
CA LYS A 87 5.19 18.47 6.89
C LYS A 87 6.30 17.88 6.05
N GLU A 88 5.96 16.90 5.23
CA GLU A 88 6.92 16.18 4.41
C GLU A 88 6.44 16.11 2.97
N ARG A 89 7.39 16.06 2.03
CA ARG A 89 7.05 15.94 0.62
C ARG A 89 6.65 14.50 0.33
N MET A 90 5.50 14.32 -0.33
CA MET A 90 5.07 12.98 -0.72
C MET A 90 5.98 12.44 -1.83
N LEU A 91 6.53 11.25 -1.60
CA LEU A 91 7.27 10.51 -2.61
C LEU A 91 6.29 9.73 -3.49
N GLY A 92 6.45 9.84 -4.81
CA GLY A 92 5.54 9.22 -5.80
C GLY A 92 5.97 7.83 -6.26
N ASP A 93 7.09 7.30 -5.77
CA ASP A 93 7.68 6.02 -6.15
C ASP A 93 7.29 4.85 -5.25
N CYS A 94 6.58 5.13 -4.15
CA CYS A 94 6.06 4.16 -3.17
C CYS A 94 4.54 3.98 -3.23
N VAL A 95 3.92 4.39 -4.35
CA VAL A 95 2.46 4.30 -4.58
C VAL A 95 2.14 3.33 -5.71
N PHE A 96 1.11 2.51 -5.50
CA PHE A 96 0.70 1.45 -6.40
C PHE A 96 -0.80 1.52 -6.66
N THR A 97 -1.20 1.19 -7.88
CA THR A 97 -2.61 1.05 -8.25
C THR A 97 -2.84 -0.21 -9.06
N GLY A 98 -4.07 -0.69 -9.07
CA GLY A 98 -4.45 -1.81 -9.91
C GLY A 98 -5.89 -2.21 -9.70
N ASP A 99 -6.13 -3.52 -9.76
CA ASP A 99 -7.46 -4.09 -9.71
C ASP A 99 -7.58 -5.24 -8.70
N VAL A 100 -8.81 -5.69 -8.51
CA VAL A 100 -9.17 -6.83 -7.68
C VAL A 100 -9.60 -7.98 -8.57
N THR A 101 -9.01 -9.15 -8.35
CA THR A 101 -9.33 -10.37 -9.11
C THR A 101 -10.79 -10.75 -8.90
N ASP A 102 -11.44 -11.22 -9.97
CA ASP A 102 -12.86 -11.62 -10.00
C ASP A 102 -13.87 -10.51 -9.59
N MET A 103 -13.44 -9.25 -9.57
CA MET A 103 -14.31 -8.11 -9.26
C MET A 103 -14.19 -7.03 -10.35
N PRO A 104 -14.97 -7.14 -11.44
CA PRO A 104 -14.92 -6.20 -12.55
C PRO A 104 -15.21 -4.77 -12.11
N ARG A 105 -14.44 -3.80 -12.63
CA ARG A 105 -14.50 -2.36 -12.32
C ARG A 105 -14.07 -1.96 -10.90
N ALA A 106 -13.66 -2.90 -10.05
CA ALA A 106 -13.02 -2.54 -8.80
C ALA A 106 -11.56 -2.13 -9.04
N SER A 107 -11.18 -0.99 -8.47
CA SER A 107 -9.82 -0.47 -8.50
C SER A 107 -9.27 -0.36 -7.08
N VAL A 108 -7.97 -0.56 -6.93
CA VAL A 108 -7.27 -0.44 -5.65
C VAL A 108 -6.11 0.55 -5.77
N ALA A 109 -5.85 1.30 -4.69
CA ALA A 109 -4.67 2.14 -4.51
C ALA A 109 -4.03 1.84 -3.16
N ILE A 110 -2.72 1.63 -3.14
CA ILE A 110 -1.94 1.31 -1.93
C ILE A 110 -0.68 2.18 -1.91
N SER A 111 -0.32 2.65 -0.72
CA SER A 111 0.96 3.31 -0.44
C SER A 111 1.75 2.46 0.55
N ASN A 112 3.05 2.28 0.30
CA ASN A 112 3.97 1.63 1.23
C ASN A 112 5.12 2.58 1.66
N CYS A 113 4.92 3.89 1.52
CA CYS A 113 5.96 4.90 1.77
C CYS A 113 6.55 4.84 3.19
N ASP A 114 5.74 4.44 4.18
CA ASP A 114 6.15 4.29 5.59
C ASP A 114 6.27 2.82 6.04
N GLY A 115 6.30 1.90 5.07
CA GLY A 115 6.26 0.45 5.27
C GLY A 115 4.84 -0.11 5.49
N LEU A 116 4.66 -1.40 5.18
CA LEU A 116 3.48 -2.18 5.55
C LEU A 116 3.72 -2.91 6.88
#